data_AF-A0A8D3EDU6-F1
#
_entry.id   AF-A0A8D3EDU6-F1
#
_cell.length_a   1.000
_cell.length_b   1.000
_cell.length_c   1.000
_cell.angle_alpha   90.00
_cell.angle_beta   90.00
_cell.angle_gamma   90.00
#
_symmetry.space_group_name_H-M   'P 1'
#
loop_
_entity.id
_entity.type
_entity.pdbx_description
1 polymer ?
#
loop_
_entity_poly.entity_id
_entity_poly.type
_entity_poly.pdbx_seq_one_letter_code
_entity_poly.pdbx_strand_id
1 'polypeptide(L)'
;MFNLEFLLDLPSIGSQVLRKAPASYTKIVVKGMTRAEMILKVVMAPHEPPVVFVDNYIKLLADGNPETFQKILDMKGLKRSEQSSMLELFRQRLPTPPSGADGGPSLSFSAPTPEQESSRIRKLEKLIKKRL
;
A
#
# COMPACT_ATOMS: atom_id res chain seq x y z
N MET A 1 14.63 -7.27 9.44
CA MET A 1 13.18 -7.33 9.68
C MET A 1 12.75 -5.94 10.12
N PHE A 2 11.76 -5.31 9.50
CA PHE A 2 11.33 -3.99 9.94
C PHE A 2 10.65 -4.12 11.31
N ASN A 3 11.12 -3.36 12.30
CA ASN A 3 10.55 -3.41 13.65
C ASN A 3 9.24 -2.62 13.71
N LEU A 4 8.13 -3.35 13.66
CA LEU A 4 6.77 -2.80 13.79
C LEU A 4 6.56 -2.06 15.12
N GLU A 5 7.21 -2.53 16.19
CA GLU A 5 7.07 -1.97 17.55
C GLU A 5 7.41 -0.49 17.63
N PHE A 6 8.55 -0.07 17.06
CA PHE A 6 8.94 1.33 17.07
C PHE A 6 7.88 2.24 16.45
N LEU A 7 7.30 1.81 15.33
CA LEU A 7 6.25 2.59 14.66
C LEU A 7 4.97 2.62 15.50
N LEU A 8 4.62 1.51 16.16
CA LEU A 8 3.44 1.45 17.05
C LEU A 8 3.59 2.33 18.30
N ASP A 9 4.80 2.62 18.74
CA ASP A 9 5.08 3.46 19.89
C ASP A 9 5.11 4.96 19.58
N LEU A 10 5.18 5.35 18.30
CA LEU A 10 5.22 6.76 17.87
C LEU A 10 4.10 7.65 18.46
N PRO A 11 2.83 7.23 18.59
CA PRO A 11 1.78 8.06 19.18
C PRO A 11 2.02 8.40 20.66
N SER A 12 2.90 7.66 21.33
CA SER A 12 3.21 7.79 22.76
C SER A 12 4.64 8.21 23.02
N ILE A 13 5.46 8.36 21.98
CA ILE A 13 6.86 8.79 22.11
C ILE A 13 6.90 10.22 22.68
N GLY A 14 7.64 10.41 23.78
CA GLY A 14 7.71 11.70 24.47
C GLY A 14 6.46 12.10 25.27
N SER A 15 5.41 11.26 25.31
CA SER A 15 4.24 11.49 26.16
C SER A 15 4.56 11.14 27.61
N GLN A 16 4.23 12.03 28.56
CA GLN A 16 4.32 11.72 30.00
C GLN A 16 3.27 10.69 30.44
N VAL A 17 2.25 10.43 29.61
CA VAL A 17 1.22 9.41 29.85
C VAL A 17 1.43 8.29 28.85
N LEU A 18 1.82 7.10 29.34
CA LEU A 18 1.96 5.92 28.52
C LEU A 18 0.57 5.42 28.12
N ARG A 19 0.21 5.56 26.83
CA ARG A 19 -1.04 5.03 26.27
C ARG A 19 -0.74 4.08 25.13
N LYS A 20 -1.59 3.08 24.93
CA LYS A 20 -1.52 2.26 23.72
C LYS A 20 -1.96 3.09 22.52
N ALA A 21 -1.33 2.84 21.37
CA ALA A 21 -1.74 3.48 20.13
C ALA A 21 -3.23 3.24 19.83
N PRO A 22 -3.94 4.21 19.24
CA PRO A 22 -5.30 4.01 18.75
C PRO A 22 -5.37 2.84 17.77
N ALA A 23 -6.42 2.03 17.82
CA ALA A 23 -6.58 0.86 16.95
C ALA A 23 -6.52 1.20 15.45
N SER A 24 -7.02 2.39 15.06
CA SER A 24 -6.92 2.90 13.68
C SER A 24 -5.46 3.12 13.25
N TYR A 25 -4.64 3.66 14.15
CA TYR A 25 -3.21 3.86 13.92
C TYR A 25 -2.51 2.51 13.74
N THR A 26 -2.70 1.60 14.68
CA THR A 26 -2.14 0.23 14.61
C THR A 26 -2.52 -0.46 13.31
N LYS A 27 -3.78 -0.37 12.88
CA LYS A 27 -4.25 -0.99 11.62
C LYS A 27 -3.54 -0.43 10.39
N ILE A 28 -3.33 0.89 10.33
CA ILE A 28 -2.62 1.54 9.21
C ILE A 28 -1.16 1.12 9.19
N VAL A 29 -0.50 1.18 10.34
CA VAL A 29 0.91 0.81 10.50
C VAL A 29 1.13 -0.65 10.13
N VAL A 30 0.37 -1.58 10.69
CA VAL A 30 0.48 -3.01 10.38
C VAL A 30 0.29 -3.27 8.89
N LYS A 31 -0.75 -2.69 8.28
CA LYS A 31 -1.03 -2.86 6.84
C LYS A 31 0.10 -2.29 5.98
N GLY A 32 0.56 -1.09 6.29
CA GLY A 32 1.64 -0.42 5.57
C GLY A 32 2.96 -1.18 5.67
N MET A 33 3.32 -1.59 6.88
CA MET A 33 4.54 -2.36 7.17
C MET A 33 4.52 -3.73 6.50
N THR A 34 3.39 -4.45 6.54
CA THR A 34 3.24 -5.73 5.85
C THR A 34 3.46 -5.57 4.35
N ARG A 35 2.85 -4.54 3.74
CA ARG A 35 3.03 -4.26 2.31
C ARG A 35 4.48 -3.88 1.99
N ALA A 36 5.12 -3.05 2.81
CA ALA A 36 6.52 -2.66 2.64
C ALA A 36 7.46 -3.86 2.72
N GLU A 37 7.22 -4.79 3.64
CA GLU A 37 7.97 -6.04 3.74
C GLU A 37 7.83 -6.90 2.48
N MET A 38 6.62 -7.03 1.95
CA MET A 38 6.37 -7.80 0.73
C MET A 38 7.03 -7.16 -0.50
N ILE A 39 6.97 -5.84 -0.64
CA ILE A 39 7.67 -5.09 -1.69
C ILE A 39 9.17 -5.36 -1.59
N LEU A 40 9.76 -5.23 -0.40
CA LEU A 40 11.19 -5.43 -0.20
C LEU A 40 11.60 -6.87 -0.54
N LYS A 41 10.80 -7.86 -0.14
CA LYS A 41 11.02 -9.27 -0.49
C LYS A 41 11.09 -9.47 -2.00
N VAL A 42 10.20 -8.85 -2.78
CA VAL A 42 10.21 -8.95 -4.24
C VAL A 42 11.44 -8.22 -4.82
N VAL A 43 11.71 -6.99 -4.42
CA VAL A 43 12.83 -6.19 -4.96
C VAL A 43 14.18 -6.89 -4.72
N MET A 44 14.35 -7.52 -3.57
CA MET A 44 15.58 -8.24 -3.21
C MET A 44 15.69 -9.64 -3.82
N ALA A 45 14.58 -10.25 -4.24
CA ALA A 45 14.61 -11.57 -4.85
C ALA A 45 15.40 -11.58 -6.17
N PRO A 46 16.04 -12.69 -6.56
CA PRO A 46 16.64 -12.83 -7.89
C PRO A 46 15.56 -12.62 -8.97
N HIS A 47 15.94 -11.95 -10.06
CA HIS A 47 15.02 -11.63 -11.17
C HIS A 47 15.15 -12.59 -12.35
N GLU A 48 16.15 -13.48 -12.29
CA GLU A 48 16.33 -14.59 -13.23
C GLU A 48 15.93 -15.90 -12.54
N PRO A 49 15.11 -16.76 -13.16
CA PRO A 49 14.45 -16.57 -14.46
C PRO A 49 13.22 -15.61 -14.39
N PRO A 50 12.93 -14.82 -15.44
CA PRO A 50 11.88 -13.78 -15.40
C PRO A 50 10.48 -14.30 -15.08
N VAL A 51 10.15 -15.51 -15.55
CA VAL A 51 8.86 -16.16 -15.28
C VAL A 51 8.63 -16.35 -13.78
N VAL A 52 9.65 -16.87 -13.08
CA VAL A 52 9.57 -17.14 -11.65
C VAL A 52 9.50 -15.81 -10.87
N PHE A 53 10.22 -14.79 -11.32
CA PHE A 53 10.16 -13.47 -10.72
C PHE A 53 8.76 -12.85 -10.82
N VAL A 54 8.13 -12.90 -12.00
CA VAL A 54 6.77 -12.41 -12.23
C VAL A 54 5.75 -13.19 -11.41
N ASP A 55 5.85 -14.52 -11.37
CA ASP A 55 4.96 -15.37 -10.57
C ASP A 55 5.08 -15.05 -9.07
N ASN A 56 6.31 -14.83 -8.58
CA ASN A 56 6.56 -14.42 -7.20
C ASN A 56 5.98 -13.03 -6.89
N TYR A 57 6.08 -12.06 -7.81
CA TYR A 57 5.45 -10.75 -7.66
C TYR A 57 3.92 -10.89 -7.52
N ILE A 58 3.28 -11.64 -8.43
CA ILE A 58 1.83 -11.84 -8.44
C ILE A 58 1.39 -12.51 -7.14
N LYS A 59 2.09 -13.57 -6.72
CA LYS A 59 1.78 -14.32 -5.50
C LYS A 59 1.93 -13.47 -4.24
N LEU A 60 2.95 -12.62 -4.18
CA LEU A 60 3.19 -11.78 -3.02
C LEU A 60 2.23 -10.60 -3.03
N LEU A 61 2.28 -9.69 -4.00
CA LEU A 61 1.53 -8.43 -3.89
C LEU A 61 0.06 -8.54 -4.29
N ALA A 62 -0.32 -9.51 -5.13
CA ALA A 62 -1.71 -9.79 -5.54
C ALA A 62 -2.55 -8.55 -5.93
N ASP A 63 -1.90 -7.47 -6.39
CA ASP A 63 -2.57 -6.20 -6.67
C ASP A 63 -3.00 -6.06 -8.14
N GLY A 64 -2.49 -6.93 -9.02
CA GLY A 64 -2.79 -6.94 -10.45
C GLY A 64 -2.44 -5.64 -11.18
N ASN A 65 -1.73 -4.71 -10.52
CA ASN A 65 -1.54 -3.36 -11.05
C ASN A 65 -0.20 -3.25 -11.79
N PRO A 66 -0.19 -3.06 -13.12
CA PRO A 66 1.05 -2.92 -13.89
C PRO A 66 1.89 -1.72 -13.49
N GLU A 67 1.29 -0.64 -12.99
CA GLU A 67 2.04 0.54 -12.52
C GLU A 67 2.83 0.24 -11.24
N THR A 68 2.30 -0.62 -10.38
CA THR A 68 3.02 -1.04 -9.17
C THR A 68 4.15 -1.98 -9.54
N PHE A 69 3.92 -2.89 -10.49
CA PHE A 69 4.97 -3.76 -11.01
C PHE A 69 6.11 -2.95 -11.66
N GLN A 70 5.80 -1.96 -12.48
CA GLN A 70 6.79 -1.05 -13.07
C GLN A 70 7.70 -0.42 -12.00
N LYS A 71 7.12 0.12 -10.93
CA LYS A 71 7.89 0.71 -9.82
C LYS A 71 8.80 -0.31 -9.13
N ILE A 72 8.38 -1.57 -9.01
CA ILE A 72 9.23 -2.66 -8.48
C ILE A 72 10.42 -2.91 -9.38
N LEU A 73 10.23 -2.94 -10.70
CA LEU A 73 11.33 -3.11 -11.66
C LEU A 73 12.31 -1.93 -11.63
N ASP A 74 11.79 -0.69 -11.48
CA ASP A 74 12.60 0.51 -11.33
C ASP A 74 13.41 0.49 -10.03
N MET A 75 12.79 0.13 -8.90
CA MET A 75 13.48 -0.05 -7.62
C MET A 75 14.53 -1.15 -7.68
N LYS A 76 14.32 -2.18 -8.50
CA LYS A 76 15.29 -3.25 -8.73
C LYS A 76 16.47 -2.82 -9.60
N GLY A 77 16.34 -1.72 -10.36
CA GLY A 77 17.40 -1.19 -11.22
C GLY A 77 17.57 -1.93 -12.55
N LEU A 78 16.51 -2.57 -13.06
CA LEU A 78 16.58 -3.30 -14.33
C LEU A 78 16.63 -2.35 -15.54
N LYS A 79 17.30 -2.76 -16.62
CA LYS A 79 17.34 -1.99 -17.86
C LYS A 79 15.98 -1.95 -18.54
N ARG A 80 15.70 -0.88 -19.27
CA ARG A 80 14.44 -0.67 -20.01
C ARG A 80 14.04 -1.86 -20.90
N SER A 81 15.00 -2.53 -21.53
CA SER A 81 14.75 -3.73 -22.34
C SER A 81 14.20 -4.89 -21.51
N GLU A 82 14.83 -5.19 -20.37
CA GLU A 82 14.43 -6.26 -19.45
C GLU A 82 13.07 -5.94 -18.82
N GLN A 83 12.85 -4.68 -18.43
CA GLN A 83 11.58 -4.22 -17.89
C GLN A 83 10.42 -4.48 -18.86
N SER A 84 10.59 -4.13 -20.14
CA SER A 84 9.58 -4.36 -21.18
C SER A 84 9.20 -5.83 -21.29
N SER A 85 10.19 -6.73 -21.29
CA SER A 85 9.96 -8.18 -21.35
C SER A 85 9.23 -8.70 -20.10
N MET A 86 9.60 -8.24 -18.90
CA MET A 86 8.89 -8.62 -17.66
C MET A 86 7.44 -8.13 -17.65
N LEU A 87 7.18 -6.90 -18.09
CA LEU A 87 5.82 -6.34 -18.13
C LEU A 87 4.91 -7.08 -19.10
N GLU A 88 5.44 -7.51 -20.23
CA GLU A 88 4.71 -8.37 -21.17
C GLU A 88 4.35 -9.71 -20.52
N LEU A 89 5.32 -10.33 -19.85
CA LEU A 89 5.12 -11.60 -19.17
C LEU A 89 4.11 -11.48 -18.02
N PHE A 90 4.15 -10.38 -17.27
CA PHE A 90 3.16 -10.04 -16.26
C PHE A 90 1.74 -9.93 -16.85
N ARG A 91 1.58 -9.23 -17.98
CA ARG A 91 0.27 -9.11 -18.66
C ARG A 91 -0.27 -10.46 -19.13
N GLN A 92 0.60 -11.36 -19.59
CA GLN A 92 0.21 -12.73 -20.00
C GLN A 92 -0.21 -13.60 -18.80
N ARG A 93 0.28 -13.30 -17.60
CA ARG A 93 -0.03 -14.04 -16.37
C ARG A 93 -1.28 -13.55 -15.66
N LEU A 94 -1.71 -12.32 -15.92
CA LEU A 94 -3.00 -11.85 -15.43
C LEU A 94 -4.13 -12.58 -16.19
N PRO A 95 -5.21 -12.99 -15.50
CA PRO A 95 -6.39 -13.52 -16.16
C PRO A 95 -6.88 -12.50 -17.17
N THR A 96 -6.89 -12.83 -18.46
CA THR A 96 -7.52 -11.99 -19.47
C THR A 96 -9.02 -11.94 -19.15
N PRO A 97 -9.59 -10.77 -18.84
CA PRO A 97 -11.03 -10.67 -18.79
C PRO A 97 -11.57 -11.02 -20.19
N PRO A 98 -12.64 -11.81 -20.31
CA PRO A 98 -13.32 -11.95 -21.58
C PRO A 98 -13.69 -10.53 -22.04
N SER A 99 -13.33 -10.19 -23.27
CA SER A 99 -13.62 -8.89 -23.87
C SER A 99 -15.13 -8.63 -23.75
N GLY A 100 -15.51 -7.79 -22.80
CA GLY A 100 -16.87 -7.59 -22.36
C GLY A 100 -16.87 -6.46 -21.35
N ALA A 101 -17.34 -5.31 -21.80
CA ALA A 101 -17.49 -4.11 -21.00
C ALA A 101 -18.22 -4.41 -19.70
N ASP A 102 -17.65 -4.02 -18.56
CA ASP A 102 -18.39 -3.31 -17.52
C ASP A 102 -17.43 -2.68 -16.51
N GLY A 103 -17.74 -1.44 -16.13
CA GLY A 103 -16.90 -0.63 -15.25
C GLY A 103 -16.92 -1.16 -13.81
N GLY A 104 -15.81 -1.73 -13.37
CA GLY A 104 -15.54 -2.03 -11.95
C GLY A 104 -14.72 -0.91 -11.29
N PRO A 105 -14.97 -0.58 -10.00
CA PRO A 105 -14.56 0.68 -9.42
C PRO A 105 -13.04 0.75 -9.23
N SER A 106 -12.43 1.71 -9.91
CA SER A 106 -11.10 2.20 -9.58
C SER A 106 -11.10 2.68 -8.12
N LEU A 107 -10.25 2.08 -7.28
CA LEU A 107 -10.00 2.56 -5.92
C LEU A 107 -9.19 3.85 -6.01
N SER A 108 -9.89 4.93 -6.32
CA SER A 108 -9.39 6.28 -6.11
C SER A 108 -9.22 6.50 -4.62
N PHE A 109 -8.03 6.93 -4.23
CA PHE A 109 -7.80 7.55 -2.94
C PHE A 109 -8.60 8.85 -2.94
N SER A 110 -9.88 8.77 -2.57
CA SER A 110 -10.72 9.95 -2.40
C SER A 110 -10.20 10.67 -1.17
N ALA A 111 -9.44 11.73 -1.40
CA ALA A 111 -9.23 12.76 -0.39
C ALA A 111 -10.61 13.15 0.16
N PRO A 112 -10.77 13.30 1.49
CA PRO A 112 -12.05 13.71 2.04
C PRO A 112 -12.43 15.04 1.39
N THR A 113 -13.63 15.09 0.81
CA THR A 113 -14.17 16.33 0.24
C THR A 113 -14.26 17.39 1.35
N PRO A 114 -14.02 18.68 1.04
CA PRO A 114 -13.96 19.76 2.04
C PRO A 114 -15.22 19.86 2.92
N GLU A 115 -16.37 19.39 2.43
CA GLU A 115 -17.61 19.32 3.19
C GLU A 115 -17.56 18.32 4.37
N GLN A 116 -16.92 17.15 4.21
CA GLN A 116 -16.81 16.19 5.31
C GLN A 116 -15.90 16.69 6.44
N GLU A 117 -14.86 17.44 6.09
CA GLU A 117 -13.94 18.03 7.06
C GLU A 117 -14.64 19.11 7.91
N SER A 118 -15.45 19.97 7.27
CA SER A 118 -16.22 21.00 7.97
C SER A 118 -17.18 20.42 9.02
N SER A 119 -17.78 19.26 8.73
CA SER A 119 -18.68 18.56 9.65
C SER A 119 -17.96 17.97 10.85
N ARG A 120 -16.72 17.47 10.64
CA ARG A 120 -15.88 16.94 11.73
C ARG A 120 -15.42 18.05 12.67
N ILE A 121 -15.00 19.19 12.10
CA ILE A 121 -14.55 20.36 12.85
C ILE A 121 -15.69 20.91 13.73
N ARG A 122 -16.89 21.12 13.17
CA ARG A 122 -18.07 21.58 13.93
C ARG A 122 -18.47 20.63 15.07
N LYS A 123 -18.30 19.32 14.87
CA LYS A 123 -18.59 18.32 15.91
C LYS A 123 -17.58 18.41 17.06
N LEU A 124 -16.31 18.68 16.74
CA LEU A 124 -15.24 18.88 17.72
C LEU A 124 -15.50 20.14 18.58
N GLU A 125 -15.88 21.26 17.94
CA GLU A 125 -16.22 22.50 18.64
C GLU A 125 -17.37 22.34 19.64
N LYS A 126 -18.40 21.56 19.27
CA LYS A 126 -19.52 21.24 20.18
C LYS A 126 -19.10 20.41 21.39
N LEU A 127 -18.15 19.50 21.22
CA LEU A 127 -17.62 18.68 22.32
C LEU A 127 -16.80 19.52 23.30
N ILE A 128 -16.01 20.46 22.78
CA ILE A 128 -15.22 21.38 23.61
C ILE A 128 -16.14 22.32 24.40
N LYS A 129 -17.14 22.93 23.74
CA LYS A 129 -18.13 23.80 24.41
C LYS A 129 -19.02 23.09 25.44
N LYS A 130 -19.15 21.76 25.37
CA LYS A 130 -19.94 20.97 26.32
C LYS A 130 -19.15 20.56 27.56
N ARG A 131 -17.83 20.73 27.54
CA ARG A 131 -16.91 20.43 28.65
C ARG A 131 -16.44 21.67 29.40
N LEU A 132 -16.80 22.86 28.91
CA LEU A 132 -16.66 24.15 29.58
C LEU A 132 -18.02 24.55 30.16
#